data_AF-A0A961F1I9-F1
#
_entry.id   AF-A0A961F1I9-F1
#
_cell.length_a   1.000
_cell.length_b   1.000
_cell.length_c   1.000
_cell.angle_alpha   90.00
_cell.angle_beta   90.00
_cell.angle_gamma   90.00
#
_symmetry.space_group_name_H-M   'P 1'
#
loop_
_entity.id
_entity.type
_entity.pdbx_description
1 polymer ?
#
loop_
_entity_poly.entity_id
_entity_poly.type
_entity_poly.pdbx_seq_one_letter_code
_entity_poly.pdbx_strand_id
1 'polypeptide(L)'
;TITAFEEVFKILKSTDRRDLYDYVYTYLACTYARTGKMTAALKTARQALLLEHEFDAGEPGRSALAIALVLRHRDRLGAKTSQVLSAITEQTGLEESADAYFDRAIFQARTVSHALTLVPTLREYARWLLQKTQADSDSEGEKENDSLRRLALSCLREARTRARSADMRAELRLIEKLALDKQLTLD
;
A
#
# COMPACT_ATOMS: atom_id res chain seq x y z
N THR A 1 18.20 -4.99 0.50
CA THR A 1 16.92 -4.36 0.10
C THR A 1 16.75 -2.94 0.60
N ILE A 2 17.00 -2.60 1.89
CA ILE A 2 16.97 -1.18 2.34
C ILE A 2 18.27 -0.43 1.98
N THR A 3 19.43 -1.04 2.26
CA THR A 3 20.75 -0.46 1.98
C THR A 3 20.93 -0.06 0.52
N ALA A 4 20.44 -0.88 -0.42
CA ALA A 4 20.50 -0.58 -1.84
C ALA A 4 19.73 0.69 -2.22
N PHE A 5 18.56 0.95 -1.62
CA PHE A 5 17.82 2.18 -1.89
C PHE A 5 18.46 3.42 -1.22
N GLU A 6 19.07 3.25 -0.04
CA GLU A 6 19.84 4.32 0.60
C GLU A 6 21.07 4.69 -0.23
N GLU A 7 21.73 3.71 -0.84
CA GLU A 7 22.83 3.91 -1.79
C GLU A 7 22.36 4.62 -3.06
N VAL A 8 21.24 4.18 -3.66
CA VAL A 8 20.63 4.87 -4.81
C VAL A 8 20.32 6.33 -4.44
N PHE A 9 19.76 6.60 -3.26
CA PHE A 9 19.46 7.95 -2.83
C PHE A 9 20.73 8.83 -2.71
N LYS A 10 21.83 8.27 -2.21
CA LYS A 10 23.15 8.96 -2.18
C LYS A 10 23.63 9.28 -3.60
N ILE A 11 23.50 8.33 -4.53
CA ILE A 11 23.88 8.52 -5.93
C ILE A 11 23.03 9.63 -6.56
N LEU A 12 21.70 9.58 -6.43
CA LEU A 12 20.81 10.60 -6.99
C LEU A 12 21.11 11.99 -6.43
N LYS A 13 21.45 12.09 -5.14
CA LYS A 13 21.87 13.35 -4.53
C LYS A 13 23.19 13.86 -5.08
N SER A 14 24.14 12.97 -5.36
CA SER A 14 25.42 13.35 -5.96
C SER A 14 25.31 13.77 -7.43
N THR A 15 24.24 13.37 -8.12
CA THR A 15 23.99 13.67 -9.54
C THR A 15 22.91 14.74 -9.76
N ASP A 16 22.38 15.34 -8.68
CA ASP A 16 21.28 16.32 -8.66
C ASP A 16 20.03 15.87 -9.45
N ARG A 17 19.78 14.55 -9.50
CA ARG A 17 18.62 13.95 -10.16
C ARG A 17 17.39 13.97 -9.25
N ARG A 18 16.91 15.17 -8.95
CA ARG A 18 15.75 15.40 -8.08
C ARG A 18 14.45 14.84 -8.65
N ASP A 19 14.38 14.74 -9.97
CA ASP A 19 13.29 14.13 -10.75
C ASP A 19 13.07 12.64 -10.46
N LEU A 20 13.99 12.00 -9.74
CA LEU A 20 13.90 10.59 -9.36
C LEU A 20 13.71 10.39 -7.84
N TYR A 21 13.61 11.47 -7.08
CA TYR A 21 13.51 11.37 -5.61
C TYR A 21 12.18 10.80 -5.16
N ASP A 22 11.09 11.22 -5.80
CA ASP A 22 9.74 10.72 -5.55
C ASP A 22 9.71 9.19 -5.71
N TYR A 23 10.23 8.67 -6.82
CA TYR A 23 10.33 7.26 -7.13
C TYR A 23 11.12 6.50 -6.05
N VAL A 24 12.28 7.01 -5.61
CA VAL A 24 13.04 6.31 -4.58
C VAL A 24 12.34 6.35 -3.22
N TYR A 25 11.73 7.48 -2.87
CA TYR A 25 11.00 7.61 -1.61
C TYR A 25 9.80 6.68 -1.54
N THR A 26 9.00 6.55 -2.59
CA THR A 26 7.81 5.69 -2.57
C THR A 26 8.17 4.21 -2.41
N TYR A 27 9.24 3.75 -3.06
CA TYR A 27 9.75 2.38 -2.92
C TYR A 27 10.34 2.13 -1.53
N LEU A 28 11.11 3.08 -1.00
CA LEU A 28 11.62 3.03 0.37
C LEU A 28 10.50 2.98 1.39
N ALA A 29 9.47 3.82 1.24
CA ALA A 29 8.33 3.88 2.15
C ALA A 29 7.62 2.52 2.24
N CYS A 30 7.32 1.92 1.08
CA CYS A 30 6.74 0.59 1.00
C CYS A 30 7.65 -0.50 1.60
N THR A 31 8.96 -0.43 1.37
CA THR A 31 9.93 -1.37 1.94
C THR A 31 9.98 -1.25 3.48
N TYR A 32 10.00 -0.02 4.01
CA TYR A 32 9.93 0.23 5.44
C TYR A 32 8.62 -0.27 6.06
N ALA A 33 7.49 -0.01 5.42
CA ALA A 33 6.19 -0.46 5.90
C ALA A 33 6.12 -1.99 6.00
N ARG A 34 6.58 -2.70 4.95
CA ARG A 34 6.62 -4.17 4.90
C ARG A 34 7.58 -4.80 5.91
N THR A 35 8.64 -4.08 6.28
CA THR A 35 9.64 -4.55 7.26
C THR A 35 9.34 -4.08 8.69
N GLY A 36 8.17 -3.48 8.94
CA GLY A 36 7.75 -3.05 10.27
C GLY A 36 8.41 -1.76 10.78
N LYS A 37 9.21 -1.07 9.95
CA LYS A 37 9.84 0.22 10.29
C LYS A 37 8.85 1.38 10.09
N MET A 38 7.76 1.37 10.85
CA MET A 38 6.57 2.22 10.63
C MET A 38 6.87 3.73 10.62
N THR A 39 7.63 4.25 11.60
CA THR A 39 7.97 5.68 11.62
C THR A 39 8.79 6.09 10.41
N ALA A 40 9.73 5.24 9.97
CA ALA A 40 10.53 5.50 8.78
C ALA A 40 9.64 5.49 7.53
N ALA A 41 8.74 4.50 7.42
CA ALA A 41 7.78 4.39 6.32
C ALA A 41 6.95 5.67 6.16
N LEU A 42 6.34 6.17 7.25
CA LEU A 42 5.51 7.38 7.20
C LEU A 42 6.34 8.63 6.88
N LYS A 43 7.53 8.78 7.48
CA LYS A 43 8.40 9.93 7.15
C LYS A 43 8.78 9.95 5.69
N THR A 44 9.16 8.79 5.14
CA THR A 44 9.53 8.65 3.74
C THR A 44 8.33 8.87 2.81
N ALA A 45 7.16 8.31 3.14
CA ALA A 45 5.93 8.56 2.39
C ALA A 45 5.59 10.05 2.37
N ARG A 46 5.69 10.75 3.50
CA ARG A 46 5.47 12.19 3.57
C ARG A 46 6.43 12.98 2.69
N GLN A 47 7.71 12.59 2.61
CA GLN A 47 8.65 13.24 1.69
C GLN A 47 8.21 13.07 0.23
N ALA A 48 7.77 11.88 -0.16
CA ALA A 48 7.21 11.67 -1.50
C ALA A 48 5.95 12.51 -1.74
N LEU A 49 5.03 12.59 -0.77
CA LEU A 49 3.81 13.42 -0.86
C LEU A 49 4.13 14.90 -1.12
N LEU A 50 5.21 15.43 -0.55
CA LEU A 50 5.65 16.82 -0.76
C LEU A 50 6.20 17.05 -2.17
N LEU A 51 6.64 15.99 -2.87
CA LEU A 51 7.16 16.05 -4.23
C LEU A 51 6.10 15.70 -5.29
N GLU A 52 4.88 15.31 -4.91
CA GLU A 52 3.82 14.88 -5.85
C GLU A 52 3.41 15.96 -6.86
N HIS A 53 3.61 17.23 -6.53
CA HIS A 53 3.29 18.32 -7.44
C HIS A 53 4.34 18.52 -8.54
N GLU A 54 5.51 17.90 -8.39
CA GLU A 54 6.65 18.11 -9.28
C GLU A 54 6.81 16.98 -10.31
N PHE A 55 6.34 15.76 -10.03
CA PHE A 55 6.67 14.55 -10.81
C PHE A 55 5.48 13.57 -11.00
N ASP A 56 5.72 12.52 -11.79
CA ASP A 56 4.74 11.72 -12.54
C ASP A 56 3.61 11.05 -11.73
N ALA A 57 2.47 10.79 -12.38
CA ALA A 57 1.18 10.50 -11.74
C ALA A 57 1.04 9.10 -11.10
N GLY A 58 2.04 8.22 -11.21
CA GLY A 58 1.99 6.83 -10.72
C GLY A 58 2.60 6.57 -9.33
N GLU A 59 3.46 7.47 -8.87
CA GLU A 59 4.12 7.40 -7.56
C GLU A 59 3.22 7.74 -6.36
N PRO A 60 2.26 8.68 -6.47
CA PRO A 60 1.34 8.99 -5.38
C PRO A 60 0.63 7.77 -4.80
N GLY A 61 0.21 6.83 -5.66
CA GLY A 61 -0.48 5.62 -5.23
C GLY A 61 0.37 4.70 -4.36
N ARG A 62 1.70 4.74 -4.54
CA ARG A 62 2.63 3.91 -3.76
C ARG A 62 2.94 4.50 -2.39
N SER A 63 2.98 5.83 -2.28
CA SER A 63 3.01 6.52 -0.99
C SER A 63 1.76 6.19 -0.17
N ALA A 64 0.57 6.26 -0.79
CA ALA A 64 -0.68 5.89 -0.16
C ALA A 64 -0.69 4.40 0.30
N LEU A 65 -0.18 3.48 -0.53
CA LEU A 65 -0.01 2.08 -0.15
C LEU A 65 0.89 1.93 1.10
N ALA A 66 2.02 2.64 1.15
CA ALA A 66 2.92 2.56 2.31
C ALA A 66 2.22 3.01 3.60
N ILE A 67 1.42 4.08 3.54
CA ILE A 67 0.65 4.59 4.68
C ILE A 67 -0.44 3.60 5.10
N ALA A 68 -1.20 3.04 4.15
CA ALA A 68 -2.21 2.01 4.42
C ALA A 68 -1.61 0.78 5.13
N LEU A 69 -0.42 0.35 4.70
CA LEU A 69 0.29 -0.77 5.32
C LEU A 69 0.72 -0.49 6.76
N VAL A 70 1.03 0.76 7.12
CA VAL A 70 1.30 1.17 8.50
C VAL A 70 0.00 1.23 9.31
N LEU A 71 -1.05 1.82 8.76
CA LEU A 71 -2.37 1.96 9.40
C LEU A 71 -3.04 0.62 9.71
N ARG A 72 -2.73 -0.44 8.95
CA ARG A 72 -3.14 -1.82 9.29
C ARG A 72 -2.70 -2.27 10.69
N HIS A 73 -1.64 -1.67 11.23
CA HIS A 73 -1.11 -1.96 12.56
C HIS A 73 -1.27 -0.75 13.50
N ARG A 74 -2.40 -0.04 13.38
CA ARG A 74 -2.68 1.21 14.12
C ARG A 74 -2.53 1.04 15.64
N ASP A 75 -2.91 -0.12 16.15
CA ASP A 75 -2.79 -0.54 17.54
C ASP A 75 -1.35 -0.54 18.08
N ARG A 76 -0.35 -0.56 17.18
CA ARG A 76 1.08 -0.63 17.52
C ARG A 76 1.83 0.68 17.31
N LEU A 77 1.14 1.76 16.95
CA LEU A 77 1.79 3.03 16.66
C LEU A 77 2.18 3.74 17.97
N GLY A 78 3.49 3.95 18.16
CA GLY A 78 3.97 4.84 19.22
C GLY A 78 3.72 6.32 18.89
N ALA A 79 3.75 7.19 19.91
CA ALA A 79 3.43 8.62 19.80
C ALA A 79 4.15 9.35 18.65
N LYS A 80 5.45 9.07 18.44
CA LYS A 80 6.23 9.66 17.35
C LYS A 80 5.71 9.27 15.96
N THR A 81 5.23 8.03 15.80
CA THR A 81 4.65 7.56 14.54
C THR A 81 3.29 8.20 14.32
N SER A 82 2.46 8.27 15.35
CA SER A 82 1.14 8.92 15.30
C SER A 82 1.26 10.40 14.96
N GLN A 83 2.26 11.13 15.50
CA GLN A 83 2.48 12.53 15.14
C GLN A 83 2.78 12.71 13.64
N VAL A 84 3.60 11.83 13.05
CA VAL A 84 3.89 11.88 11.61
C VAL A 84 2.64 11.55 10.80
N LEU A 85 1.86 10.58 11.25
CA LEU A 85 0.60 10.20 10.63
C LEU A 85 -0.40 11.36 10.61
N SER A 86 -0.60 12.04 11.74
CA SER A 86 -1.50 13.20 11.81
C SER A 86 -1.08 14.31 10.85
N ALA A 87 0.22 14.58 10.72
CA ALA A 87 0.72 15.56 9.74
C ALA A 87 0.45 15.14 8.28
N ILE A 88 0.46 13.84 7.99
CA ILE A 88 0.10 13.31 6.66
C ILE A 88 -1.42 13.43 6.44
N THR A 89 -2.23 13.07 7.43
CA THR A 89 -3.69 13.21 7.41
C THR A 89 -4.10 14.67 7.14
N GLU A 90 -3.49 15.63 7.84
CA GLU A 90 -3.70 17.06 7.62
C GLU A 90 -3.30 17.49 6.19
N GLN A 91 -2.14 17.03 5.71
CA GLN A 91 -1.63 17.36 4.37
C GLN A 91 -2.52 16.79 3.25
N THR A 92 -3.05 15.58 3.42
CA THR A 92 -3.80 14.86 2.38
C THR A 92 -5.30 15.11 2.45
N GLY A 93 -5.82 15.54 3.61
CA GLY A 93 -7.26 15.65 3.88
C GLY A 93 -7.98 14.30 3.93
N LEU A 94 -7.26 13.19 3.92
CA LEU A 94 -7.84 11.85 3.99
C LEU A 94 -8.13 11.47 5.44
N GLU A 95 -9.12 10.60 5.65
CA GLU A 95 -9.34 9.99 6.96
C GLU A 95 -8.12 9.18 7.39
N GLU A 96 -7.83 9.17 8.70
CA GLU A 96 -6.78 8.35 9.29
C GLU A 96 -7.21 6.86 9.41
N SER A 97 -7.58 6.25 8.28
CA SER A 97 -8.04 4.86 8.17
C SER A 97 -7.29 4.11 7.07
N ALA A 98 -7.00 2.82 7.28
CA ALA A 98 -6.31 2.02 6.28
C ALA A 98 -7.12 1.94 4.97
N ASP A 99 -8.45 1.88 5.07
CA ASP A 99 -9.39 1.82 3.95
C ASP A 99 -9.25 3.06 3.04
N ALA A 100 -9.26 4.27 3.62
CA ALA A 100 -9.12 5.52 2.85
C ALA A 100 -7.81 5.58 2.04
N TYR A 101 -6.69 5.13 2.62
CA TYR A 101 -5.40 5.11 1.92
C TYR A 101 -5.27 3.97 0.91
N PHE A 102 -5.90 2.81 1.14
CA PHE A 102 -5.99 1.76 0.12
C PHE A 102 -6.80 2.22 -1.08
N ASP A 103 -7.96 2.85 -0.86
CA ASP A 103 -8.81 3.37 -1.91
C ASP A 103 -8.09 4.45 -2.72
N ARG A 104 -7.37 5.37 -2.05
CA ARG A 104 -6.51 6.35 -2.72
C ARG A 104 -5.43 5.69 -3.58
N ALA A 105 -4.74 4.69 -3.05
CA ALA A 105 -3.69 3.96 -3.76
C ALA A 105 -4.23 3.23 -4.99
N ILE A 106 -5.38 2.58 -4.89
CA ILE A 106 -6.05 1.88 -5.99
C ILE A 106 -6.51 2.88 -7.05
N PHE A 107 -7.16 3.97 -6.64
CA PHE A 107 -7.65 5.00 -7.55
C PHE A 107 -6.51 5.57 -8.38
N GLN A 108 -5.43 6.03 -7.74
CA GLN A 108 -4.29 6.62 -8.44
C GLN A 108 -3.61 5.61 -9.38
N ALA A 109 -3.36 4.39 -8.90
CA ALA A 109 -2.72 3.36 -9.72
C ALA A 109 -3.59 2.93 -10.93
N ARG A 110 -4.93 2.95 -10.81
CA ARG A 110 -5.85 2.71 -11.93
C ARG A 110 -5.82 3.85 -12.94
N THR A 111 -5.86 5.10 -12.49
CA THR A 111 -5.86 6.29 -13.36
C THR A 111 -4.69 6.29 -14.33
N VAL A 112 -3.50 5.87 -13.87
CA VAL A 112 -2.29 5.81 -14.71
C VAL A 112 -1.98 4.41 -15.25
N SER A 113 -2.86 3.42 -15.03
CA SER A 113 -2.63 2.03 -15.42
C SER A 113 -1.29 1.43 -14.93
N HIS A 114 -0.82 1.84 -13.75
CA HIS A 114 0.49 1.43 -13.22
C HIS A 114 0.40 0.09 -12.48
N ALA A 115 0.57 -1.01 -13.23
CA ALA A 115 0.42 -2.38 -12.72
C ALA A 115 1.33 -2.69 -11.51
N LEU A 116 2.56 -2.16 -11.50
CA LEU A 116 3.53 -2.37 -10.41
C LEU A 116 3.08 -1.81 -9.06
N THR A 117 2.17 -0.82 -9.06
CA THR A 117 1.54 -0.31 -7.85
C THR A 117 0.16 -0.96 -7.64
N LEU A 118 -0.65 -1.07 -8.69
CA LEU A 118 -2.04 -1.55 -8.58
C LEU A 118 -2.12 -2.99 -8.04
N VAL A 119 -1.34 -3.92 -8.61
CA VAL A 119 -1.36 -5.34 -8.24
C VAL A 119 -1.04 -5.56 -6.75
N PRO A 120 0.10 -5.07 -6.21
CA PRO A 120 0.40 -5.25 -4.80
C PRO A 120 -0.58 -4.51 -3.89
N THR A 121 -1.13 -3.35 -4.31
CA THR A 121 -2.15 -2.65 -3.53
C THR A 121 -3.43 -3.48 -3.40
N LEU A 122 -3.97 -4.00 -4.50
CA LEU A 122 -5.17 -4.85 -4.47
C LEU A 122 -4.96 -6.11 -3.61
N ARG A 123 -3.77 -6.73 -3.70
CA ARG A 123 -3.42 -7.89 -2.87
C ARG A 123 -3.37 -7.56 -1.38
N GLU A 124 -2.72 -6.46 -1.00
CA GLU A 124 -2.62 -6.05 0.40
C GLU A 124 -3.95 -5.54 0.96
N TYR A 125 -4.79 -4.90 0.12
CA TYR A 125 -6.12 -4.48 0.52
C TYR A 125 -7.04 -5.69 0.76
N ALA A 126 -7.03 -6.68 -0.14
CA ALA A 126 -7.76 -7.93 0.08
C ALA A 126 -7.34 -8.63 1.38
N ARG A 127 -6.04 -8.64 1.69
CA ARG A 127 -5.54 -9.18 2.98
C ARG A 127 -6.10 -8.41 4.16
N TRP A 128 -6.12 -7.08 4.09
CA TRP A 128 -6.67 -6.22 5.14
C TRP A 128 -8.17 -6.47 5.37
N LEU A 129 -8.96 -6.51 4.29
CA LEU A 129 -10.40 -6.82 4.35
C LEU A 129 -10.66 -8.18 5.00
N LEU A 130 -9.89 -9.22 4.62
CA LEU A 130 -10.00 -10.55 5.22
C LEU A 130 -9.56 -10.59 6.69
N GLN A 131 -8.69 -9.69 7.13
CA GLN A 131 -8.34 -9.58 8.55
C GLN A 131 -9.47 -8.93 9.35
N LYS A 132 -10.10 -7.87 8.83
CA LYS A 132 -11.29 -7.26 9.46
C LYS A 132 -12.39 -8.30 9.69
N THR A 133 -12.66 -9.14 8.68
CA THR A 133 -13.69 -10.21 8.80
C THR A 133 -13.43 -11.24 9.89
N GLN A 134 -12.18 -11.36 10.36
CA GLN A 134 -11.81 -12.30 11.44
C GLN A 134 -11.86 -11.65 12.83
N ALA A 135 -11.85 -10.32 12.90
CA ALA A 135 -11.97 -9.60 14.16
C ALA A 135 -13.44 -9.47 14.60
N ASP A 136 -14.36 -9.36 13.64
CA ASP A 136 -15.79 -9.05 13.88
C ASP A 136 -16.70 -10.30 13.81
N SER A 137 -16.22 -11.47 14.25
CA SER A 137 -16.97 -12.75 14.20
C SER A 137 -18.11 -12.88 15.23
N ASP A 138 -18.40 -11.84 16.01
CA ASP A 138 -19.54 -11.82 16.92
C ASP A 138 -20.84 -11.55 16.13
N SER A 139 -21.91 -12.27 16.47
CA SER A 139 -23.08 -12.63 15.67
C SER A 139 -23.90 -11.53 14.96
N GLU A 140 -23.60 -10.24 15.15
CA GLU A 140 -24.26 -9.14 14.41
C GLU A 140 -23.53 -8.76 13.10
N GLY A 141 -22.31 -9.24 12.89
CA GLY A 141 -21.45 -8.86 11.75
C GLY A 141 -21.56 -9.72 10.47
N GLU A 142 -22.44 -10.72 10.40
CA GLU A 142 -22.38 -11.74 9.32
C GLU A 142 -22.56 -11.15 7.90
N LYS A 143 -23.51 -10.22 7.72
CA LYS A 143 -23.75 -9.56 6.42
C LYS A 143 -22.61 -8.62 6.00
N GLU A 144 -22.02 -7.93 6.96
CA GLU A 144 -20.88 -7.05 6.72
C GLU A 144 -19.63 -7.88 6.37
N ASN A 145 -19.40 -8.95 7.11
CA ASN A 145 -18.32 -9.91 6.87
C ASN A 145 -18.42 -10.52 5.48
N ASP A 146 -19.61 -10.93 5.03
CA ASP A 146 -19.80 -11.42 3.66
C ASP A 146 -19.49 -10.35 2.61
N SER A 147 -19.90 -9.10 2.85
CA SER A 147 -19.62 -7.97 1.94
C SER A 147 -18.12 -7.71 1.82
N LEU A 148 -17.38 -7.70 2.94
CA LEU A 148 -15.93 -7.54 2.98
C LEU A 148 -15.22 -8.72 2.29
N ARG A 149 -15.67 -9.96 2.48
CA ARG A 149 -15.12 -11.14 1.80
C ARG A 149 -15.33 -11.07 0.29
N ARG A 150 -16.52 -10.65 -0.16
CA ARG A 150 -16.81 -10.45 -1.59
C ARG A 150 -15.92 -9.36 -2.19
N LEU A 151 -15.72 -8.25 -1.48
CA LEU A 151 -14.81 -7.19 -1.92
C LEU A 151 -13.36 -7.69 -2.00
N ALA A 152 -12.88 -8.43 -0.99
CA ALA A 152 -11.55 -9.01 -1.00
C ALA A 152 -11.35 -9.97 -2.18
N LEU A 153 -12.35 -10.80 -2.48
CA LEU A 153 -12.31 -11.72 -3.63
C LEU A 153 -12.24 -10.96 -4.96
N SER A 154 -13.02 -9.89 -5.10
CA SER A 154 -12.98 -9.00 -6.26
C SER A 154 -11.57 -8.41 -6.46
N CYS A 155 -10.96 -7.89 -5.39
CA CYS A 155 -9.59 -7.38 -5.42
C CYS A 155 -8.56 -8.44 -5.85
N LEU A 156 -8.65 -9.67 -5.31
CA LEU A 156 -7.72 -10.76 -5.67
C LEU A 156 -7.87 -11.20 -7.13
N ARG A 157 -9.09 -11.28 -7.64
CA ARG A 157 -9.37 -11.60 -9.06
C ARG A 157 -8.79 -10.55 -9.99
N GLU A 158 -9.03 -9.26 -9.70
CA GLU A 158 -8.45 -8.18 -10.49
C GLU A 158 -6.93 -8.20 -10.42
N ALA A 159 -6.35 -8.33 -9.21
CA ALA A 159 -4.90 -8.41 -9.03
C ALA A 159 -4.30 -9.56 -9.85
N ARG A 160 -4.94 -10.74 -9.85
CA ARG A 160 -4.50 -11.92 -10.62
C ARG A 160 -4.52 -11.65 -12.12
N THR A 161 -5.61 -11.10 -12.64
CA THR A 161 -5.73 -10.75 -14.08
C THR A 161 -4.65 -9.76 -14.49
N ARG A 162 -4.49 -8.66 -13.74
CA ARG A 162 -3.49 -7.63 -14.02
C ARG A 162 -2.06 -8.17 -13.92
N ALA A 163 -1.78 -9.00 -12.92
CA ALA A 163 -0.47 -9.62 -12.74
C ALA A 163 -0.11 -10.59 -13.88
N ARG A 164 -1.09 -11.32 -14.43
CA ARG A 164 -0.89 -12.14 -15.64
C ARG A 164 -0.56 -11.30 -16.86
N SER A 165 -1.34 -10.26 -17.11
CA SER A 165 -1.14 -9.37 -18.26
C SER A 165 0.22 -8.64 -18.21
N ALA A 166 0.75 -8.38 -17.02
CA ALA A 166 2.03 -7.70 -16.82
C ALA A 166 3.23 -8.65 -16.52
N ASP A 167 3.07 -9.97 -16.70
CA ASP A 167 4.07 -11.03 -16.38
C ASP A 167 4.68 -10.91 -14.96
N MET A 168 3.88 -10.52 -13.97
CA MET A 168 4.31 -10.34 -12.58
C MET A 168 4.28 -11.67 -11.80
N ARG A 169 5.10 -12.64 -12.18
CA ARG A 169 5.10 -14.02 -11.62
C ARG A 169 5.29 -14.08 -10.11
N ALA A 170 6.05 -13.15 -9.53
CA ALA A 170 6.22 -13.07 -8.09
C ALA A 170 4.91 -12.69 -7.38
N GLU A 171 4.20 -11.67 -7.88
CA GLU A 171 2.92 -11.27 -7.31
C GLU A 171 1.83 -12.32 -7.54
N LEU A 172 1.80 -13.00 -8.69
CA LEU A 172 0.87 -14.11 -8.91
C LEU A 172 0.97 -15.19 -7.84
N ARG A 173 2.19 -15.62 -7.51
CA ARG A 173 2.43 -16.59 -6.43
C ARG A 173 1.95 -16.08 -5.07
N LEU A 174 2.12 -14.79 -4.78
CA LEU A 174 1.65 -14.20 -3.53
C LEU A 174 0.11 -14.10 -3.45
N ILE A 175 -0.55 -13.82 -4.58
CA ILE A 175 -2.02 -13.78 -4.69
C ILE A 175 -2.60 -15.19 -4.50
N GLU A 176 -2.07 -16.18 -5.21
CA GLU A 176 -2.52 -17.57 -5.14
C GLU A 176 -2.29 -18.16 -3.74
N LYS A 177 -1.13 -17.88 -3.14
CA LYS A 177 -0.86 -18.26 -1.74
C LYS A 177 -1.88 -17.64 -0.78
N LEU A 178 -2.18 -16.34 -0.91
CA LEU A 178 -3.15 -15.68 -0.04
C LEU A 178 -4.56 -16.26 -0.19
N ALA A 179 -4.99 -16.58 -1.41
CA ALA A 179 -6.27 -17.21 -1.65
C ALA A 179 -6.32 -18.63 -1.05
N LEU A 180 -5.26 -19.42 -1.21
CA LEU A 180 -5.15 -20.75 -0.62
C LEU A 180 -5.19 -20.70 0.92
N ASP A 181 -4.37 -19.84 1.53
CA ASP A 181 -4.30 -19.66 3.00
C ASP A 181 -5.64 -19.24 3.60
N LYS A 182 -6.51 -18.60 2.80
CA LYS A 182 -7.84 -18.11 3.20
C LYS A 182 -8.99 -18.95 2.66
N GLN A 183 -8.69 -20.09 2.03
CA GLN A 183 -9.68 -21.02 1.43
C GLN A 183 -10.63 -20.32 0.45
N LEU A 184 -10.10 -19.45 -0.41
CA LEU A 184 -10.84 -18.71 -1.43
C LEU A 184 -10.59 -19.31 -2.82
N THR A 185 -11.65 -19.40 -3.62
CA THR A 185 -11.57 -19.84 -5.02
C THR A 185 -11.54 -18.64 -5.96
N LEU A 186 -10.48 -18.51 -6.78
CA LEU A 186 -10.26 -17.38 -7.70
C LEU A 186 -10.71 -17.66 -9.14
N ASP A 187 -11.78 -18.45 -9.32
CA ASP A 187 -12.35 -18.75 -10.65
C ASP A 187 -12.58 -17.48 -11.47
#